data_AF-A0A2T0TNX9-F1
#
_entry.id   AF-A0A2T0TNX9-F1
#
_cell.length_a   1.000
_cell.length_b   1.000
_cell.length_c   1.000
_cell.angle_alpha   90.00
_cell.angle_beta   90.00
_cell.angle_gamma   90.00
#
_symmetry.space_group_name_H-M   'P 1'
#
loop_
_entity.id
_entity.type
_entity.pdbx_description
1 polymer ?
#
loop_
_entity_poly.entity_id
_entity_poly.type
_entity_poly.pdbx_seq_one_letter_code
_entity_poly.pdbx_strand_id
1 'polypeptide(L)'
;MHGNKGYDNLSVRRYLRRRGIAARIARLGRDSSARLGRHRWVVERTLGWLLSYKRLALRYDRTAVTITVLARLAIPLICARRLPANYRNVV
;
A
#
# COMPACT_ATOMS: atom_id res chain seq x y z
N MET A 1 -16.77 -5.87 4.65
CA MET A 1 -15.29 -5.96 4.56
C MET A 1 -14.91 -6.37 3.14
N HIS A 2 -14.03 -5.63 2.46
CA HIS A 2 -13.56 -5.98 1.11
C HIS A 2 -12.19 -6.66 1.20
N GLY A 3 -12.08 -7.90 0.71
CA GLY A 3 -10.82 -8.63 0.69
C GLY A 3 -10.12 -8.51 -0.66
N ASN A 4 -8.79 -8.48 -0.64
CA ASN A 4 -7.99 -8.49 -1.86
C ASN A 4 -8.22 -9.78 -2.66
N LYS A 5 -8.06 -9.72 -3.98
CA LYS A 5 -8.23 -10.84 -4.92
C LYS A 5 -7.34 -12.05 -4.60
N GLY A 6 -6.18 -11.82 -3.98
CA GLY A 6 -5.29 -12.89 -3.49
C GLY A 6 -5.85 -13.74 -2.35
N TYR A 7 -6.95 -13.31 -1.71
CA TYR A 7 -7.68 -14.09 -0.71
C TYR A 7 -8.83 -14.90 -1.31
N ASP A 8 -8.92 -14.99 -2.64
CA ASP A 8 -9.91 -15.83 -3.31
C ASP A 8 -9.51 -17.31 -3.25
N ASN A 9 -9.57 -17.87 -2.05
CA ASN A 9 -9.42 -19.30 -1.84
C ASN A 9 -10.62 -19.83 -1.04
N LEU A 10 -10.90 -21.12 -1.20
CA LEU A 10 -12.05 -21.77 -0.58
C LEU A 10 -11.93 -21.82 0.95
N SER A 11 -10.71 -21.94 1.48
CA SER A 11 -10.45 -22.02 2.93
C SER A 11 -10.79 -20.70 3.64
N VAL A 12 -10.40 -19.55 3.09
CA VAL A 12 -10.72 -18.20 3.60
C VAL A 12 -12.22 -17.95 3.49
N ARG A 13 -12.86 -18.30 2.37
CA ARG A 13 -14.33 -18.15 2.22
C ARG A 13 -15.09 -19.00 3.25
N ARG A 14 -14.66 -20.24 3.49
CA ARG A 14 -15.24 -21.13 4.51
C ARG A 14 -15.02 -20.60 5.93
N TYR A 15 -13.82 -20.10 6.22
CA TYR A 15 -13.49 -19.47 7.50
C TYR A 15 -14.37 -18.25 7.80
N LEU A 16 -14.51 -17.34 6.82
CA LEU A 16 -15.36 -16.16 6.96
C LEU A 16 -16.83 -16.52 7.14
N ARG A 17 -17.34 -17.51 6.39
CA ARG A 17 -18.70 -18.02 6.56
C ARG A 17 -18.96 -18.60 7.94
N ARG A 18 -18.03 -19.39 8.49
CA ARG A 18 -18.14 -19.92 9.87
C ARG A 18 -18.22 -18.82 10.92
N ARG A 19 -17.67 -17.64 10.64
CA ARG A 19 -17.72 -16.46 11.52
C ARG A 19 -18.89 -15.51 11.21
N GLY A 20 -19.80 -15.87 10.31
CA GLY A 20 -20.90 -15.00 9.89
C GLY A 20 -20.47 -13.77 9.09
N ILE A 21 -19.23 -13.71 8.62
CA ILE A 21 -18.69 -12.55 7.90
C ILE A 21 -18.99 -12.69 6.40
N ALA A 22 -19.77 -11.75 5.87
CA ALA A 22 -20.04 -11.66 4.44
C ALA A 22 -18.76 -11.33 3.65
N ALA A 23 -18.21 -12.34 2.99
CA ALA A 23 -16.96 -12.24 2.24
C ALA A 23 -17.15 -11.55 0.87
N ARG A 24 -17.04 -10.21 0.83
CA ARG A 24 -16.88 -9.44 -0.43
C ARG A 24 -15.40 -9.49 -0.88
N ILE A 25 -14.98 -10.66 -1.34
CA ILE A 25 -13.64 -10.90 -1.92
C ILE A 25 -13.78 -10.99 -3.44
N ALA A 26 -13.03 -10.17 -4.16
CA ALA A 26 -12.94 -10.21 -5.62
C ALA A 26 -12.40 -11.57 -6.08
N ARG A 27 -13.07 -12.21 -7.04
CA ARG A 27 -12.69 -13.52 -7.57
C ARG A 27 -11.48 -13.44 -8.47
N LEU A 28 -10.47 -14.28 -8.24
CA LEU A 28 -9.28 -14.41 -9.08
C LEU A 28 -9.72 -14.79 -10.50
N GLY A 29 -9.15 -14.14 -11.52
CA GLY A 29 -9.50 -14.36 -12.94
C GLY A 29 -10.88 -13.88 -13.42
N ARG A 30 -11.86 -13.59 -12.54
CA ARG A 30 -13.21 -13.14 -12.95
C ARG A 30 -13.48 -11.66 -12.72
N ASP A 31 -13.22 -11.17 -11.51
CA ASP A 31 -13.55 -9.79 -11.17
C ASP A 31 -12.44 -8.84 -11.64
N SER A 32 -12.79 -7.75 -12.33
CA SER A 32 -11.82 -6.76 -12.79
C SER A 32 -11.14 -6.06 -11.61
N SER A 33 -9.81 -6.01 -11.65
CA SER A 33 -9.02 -5.27 -10.67
C SER A 33 -9.12 -3.74 -10.86
N ALA A 34 -9.71 -3.24 -11.95
CA ALA A 34 -9.66 -1.83 -12.33
C ALA A 34 -10.33 -0.88 -11.32
N ARG A 35 -11.43 -1.31 -10.68
CA ARG A 35 -12.14 -0.48 -9.68
C ARG A 35 -11.36 -0.36 -8.36
N LEU A 36 -10.79 -1.46 -7.87
CA LEU A 36 -9.96 -1.48 -6.65
C LEU A 36 -8.57 -0.87 -6.90
N GLY A 37 -8.02 -1.09 -8.10
CA GLY A 37 -6.71 -0.62 -8.51
C GLY A 37 -6.58 0.90 -8.50
N ARG A 38 -7.63 1.65 -8.86
CA ARG A 38 -7.59 3.13 -8.85
C ARG A 38 -7.31 3.72 -7.47
N HIS A 39 -8.03 3.24 -6.45
CA HIS A 39 -7.81 3.69 -5.06
C HIS A 39 -6.50 3.15 -4.48
N ARG A 40 -6.14 1.91 -4.83
CA ARG A 40 -4.92 1.25 -4.34
C ARG A 40 -3.65 1.84 -4.94
N TRP A 41 -3.71 2.31 -6.19
CA TRP A 41 -2.54 2.81 -6.94
C TRP A 41 -1.88 4.02 -6.28
N VAL A 42 -2.62 4.87 -5.58
CA VAL A 42 -2.04 6.00 -4.83
C VAL A 42 -1.16 5.48 -3.70
N VAL A 43 -1.69 4.55 -2.89
CA VAL A 43 -0.96 3.94 -1.77
C VAL A 43 0.23 3.12 -2.26
N GLU A 44 0.03 2.28 -3.27
CA GLU A 44 1.09 1.45 -3.85
C GLU A 44 2.21 2.27 -4.47
N ARG A 45 1.88 3.40 -5.13
CA ARG A 45 2.90 4.31 -5.66
C ARG A 45 3.72 4.94 -4.56
N THR A 46 3.09 5.44 -3.50
CA THR A 46 3.80 6.03 -2.35
C THR A 46 4.68 4.99 -1.67
N LEU A 47 4.17 3.76 -1.50
CA LEU A 47 4.97 2.64 -0.98
C LEU A 47 6.14 2.30 -1.91
N GLY A 48 5.96 2.34 -3.24
CA GLY A 48 7.05 2.14 -4.19
C GLY A 48 8.18 3.17 -4.03
N TRP A 49 7.85 4.45 -3.79
CA TRP A 49 8.84 5.49 -3.52
C TRP A 49 9.56 5.29 -2.19
N LEU A 50 8.82 4.89 -1.15
CA LEU A 50 9.38 4.58 0.16
C LEU A 50 10.34 3.37 0.09
N LEU A 51 9.94 2.32 -0.62
CA LEU A 51 10.76 1.13 -0.84
C LEU A 51 11.93 1.38 -1.80
N SER A 52 11.93 2.48 -2.57
CA SER A 52 13.11 2.88 -3.34
C SER A 52 14.29 3.25 -2.43
N TYR A 53 14.04 3.60 -1.17
CA TYR A 53 15.07 3.72 -0.14
C TYR A 53 15.45 2.32 0.37
N LYS A 54 16.65 1.85 0.01
CA LYS A 54 17.12 0.49 0.32
C LYS A 54 16.97 0.09 1.79
N ARG A 55 17.17 1.00 2.74
CA ARG A 55 16.99 0.74 4.19
C ARG A 55 15.55 0.48 4.59
N LEU A 56 14.57 1.00 3.84
CA LEU A 56 13.15 0.75 4.06
C LEU A 56 12.67 -0.52 3.33
N ALA A 57 13.24 -0.81 2.16
CA ALA A 57 12.92 -2.02 1.38
C ALA A 57 13.55 -3.28 1.94
N LEU A 58 14.84 -3.22 2.25
CA LEU A 58 15.57 -4.29 2.88
C LEU A 58 15.22 -4.21 4.35
N ARG A 59 14.45 -5.19 4.85
CA ARG A 59 13.97 -5.30 6.23
C ARG A 59 15.10 -5.60 7.24
N TYR A 60 16.23 -4.90 7.11
CA TYR A 60 17.36 -4.96 8.04
C TYR A 60 16.92 -4.53 9.43
N ASP A 61 16.11 -3.48 9.51
CA ASP A 61 15.45 -3.04 10.73
C ASP A 61 13.97 -3.48 10.72
N ARG A 62 13.59 -4.40 11.62
CA ARG A 62 12.19 -4.83 11.82
C ARG A 62 11.47 -4.08 12.94
N THR A 63 12.16 -3.18 13.63
CA THR A 63 11.58 -2.44 14.75
C THR A 63 10.65 -1.34 14.22
N ALA A 64 9.43 -1.30 14.76
CA ALA A 64 8.43 -0.29 14.38
C ALA A 64 8.95 1.14 14.55
N VAL A 65 9.77 1.39 15.57
CA VAL A 65 10.41 2.69 15.82
C VAL A 65 11.30 3.09 14.64
N THR A 66 12.26 2.25 14.25
CA THR A 66 13.20 2.57 13.16
C THR A 66 12.47 2.80 11.84
N ILE A 67 11.51 1.94 11.51
CA ILE A 67 10.69 2.09 10.30
C ILE A 67 9.94 3.42 10.33
N THR A 68 9.36 3.80 11.48
CA THR A 68 8.60 5.04 11.61
C THR A 68 9.49 6.27 11.45
N VAL A 69 10.67 6.29 12.06
CA VAL A 69 11.61 7.41 11.93
C VAL A 69 12.08 7.56 10.48
N LEU A 70 12.48 6.46 9.85
CA LEU A 70 12.92 6.48 8.45
C LEU A 70 11.79 6.89 7.49
N ALA A 71 10.57 6.43 7.72
CA ALA A 71 9.41 6.82 6.92
C ALA A 71 9.11 8.33 7.09
N ARG A 72 9.15 8.85 8.32
CA ARG A 72 8.96 10.28 8.62
C ARG A 72 10.00 11.16 7.94
N LEU A 73 11.23 10.68 7.80
CA LEU A 73 12.29 11.37 7.06
C LEU A 73 12.07 11.30 5.55
N ALA A 74 11.67 10.14 5.02
CA ALA A 74 11.56 9.90 3.59
C ALA A 74 10.38 10.64 2.93
N ILE A 75 9.24 10.78 3.62
CA ILE A 75 8.05 11.44 3.10
C ILE A 75 8.31 12.90 2.67
N PRO A 76 8.85 13.81 3.51
CA PRO A 76 9.09 15.20 3.11
C PRO A 76 10.11 15.29 1.97
N LEU A 77 11.12 14.42 1.92
CA LEU A 77 12.07 14.35 0.79
C LEU A 77 11.39 13.97 -0.52
N ILE A 78 10.46 13.01 -0.49
CA ILE A 78 9.66 12.64 -1.66
C ILE A 78 8.79 13.83 -2.09
N CYS A 79 8.11 14.50 -1.14
CA CYS A 79 7.30 15.68 -1.41
C CYS A 79 8.13 16.79 -2.05
N ALA A 80 9.30 17.12 -1.48
CA ALA A 80 10.19 18.17 -1.98
C ALA A 80 10.70 17.90 -3.41
N ARG A 81 10.95 16.63 -3.76
CA ARG A 81 11.34 16.24 -5.13
C ARG A 81 10.18 16.28 -6.13
N ARG A 82 8.94 16.26 -5.65
CA ARG A 82 7.72 16.21 -6.46
C ARG A 82 7.05 17.58 -6.58
N LEU A 83 7.44 18.55 -5.76
CA LEU A 83 6.99 19.92 -5.89
C LEU A 83 7.47 20.48 -7.25
N PRO A 84 6.58 21.06 -8.07
CA PRO A 84 6.97 21.70 -9.32
C PRO A 84 7.91 22.88 -9.04
N ALA A 85 8.90 23.07 -9.92
CA ALA A 85 9.95 24.08 -9.79
C ALA A 85 9.41 25.52 -9.65
N ASN A 86 8.16 25.75 -10.04
CA ASN A 86 7.46 27.04 -9.96
C ASN A 86 7.29 27.54 -8.51
N TYR A 87 7.46 26.69 -7.50
CA TYR A 87 7.41 27.06 -6.07
C TYR A 87 8.80 27.23 -5.44
N ARG A 88 9.91 27.04 -6.18
CA ARG A 88 11.28 27.21 -5.64
C ARG A 88 11.77 28.66 -5.59
N ASN A 89 11.06 29.60 -6.22
CA ASN A 89 11.48 31.00 -6.35
C ASN A 89 10.56 31.99 -5.60
N VAL A 90 9.71 31.52 -4.68
CA VAL A 90 8.78 32.38 -3.92
C VAL A 90 9.08 32.32 -2.41
N VAL A 91 10.27 31.87 -2.03
CA VAL A 91 10.80 31.99 -0.66
C VAL A 91 12.21 32.56 -0.74
#